data_AF-X1A052-F1
#
_entry.id   AF-X1A052-F1
#
_cell.length_a   1.000
_cell.length_b   1.000
_cell.length_c   1.000
_cell.angle_alpha   90.00
_cell.angle_beta   90.00
_cell.angle_gamma   90.00
#
_symmetry.space_group_name_H-M   'P 1'
#
loop_
_entity.id
_entity.type
_entity.pdbx_description
1 polymer ?
#
loop_
_entity_poly.entity_id
_entity_poly.type
_entity_poly.pdbx_seq_one_letter_code
_entity_poly.pdbx_strand_id
1 'polypeptide(L)' 'LVFNSYKDDFIPNNNLKNLNKLGHAIKRIKPNFVQIYSIARIPAEYFVYAIDDKRKSEIVNYIEEVVQDNDVQINFY' A
#
# COMPACT_ATOMS: atom_id res chain seq x y z
N LEU A 1 27.11 -10.26 -11.21
CA LEU A 1 27.35 -8.80 -11.03
C LEU A 1 26.06 -7.97 -11.20
N VAL A 2 24.87 -8.51 -10.91
CA VAL A 2 23.56 -7.82 -11.09
C VAL A 2 22.83 -7.66 -9.74
N PHE A 3 23.54 -7.80 -8.62
CA PHE A 3 22.93 -7.99 -7.29
C PHE A 3 22.43 -6.69 -6.65
N ASN A 4 22.99 -5.54 -7.05
CA ASN A 4 22.69 -4.25 -6.42
C ASN A 4 22.17 -3.18 -7.38
N SER A 5 22.15 -3.40 -8.70
CA SER A 5 21.81 -2.34 -9.66
C SER A 5 20.37 -1.83 -9.51
N TYR A 6 19.43 -2.70 -9.15
CA TYR A 6 18.01 -2.32 -9.07
C TYR A 6 17.53 -1.88 -7.68
N LYS A 7 18.35 -2.04 -6.64
CA LYS A 7 17.94 -1.65 -5.27
C LYS A 7 17.92 -0.13 -5.13
N ASP A 8 18.92 0.54 -5.71
CA ASP A 8 19.03 1.99 -5.70
C ASP A 8 18.10 2.65 -6.73
N ASP A 9 17.73 1.93 -7.80
CA ASP A 9 16.78 2.40 -8.83
C ASP A 9 15.30 2.16 -8.45
N PHE A 10 15.03 1.25 -7.50
CA PHE A 10 13.67 1.01 -7.03
C PHE A 10 13.25 2.11 -6.06
N ILE A 11 12.55 3.11 -6.59
CA ILE A 11 11.85 4.10 -5.78
C ILE A 11 10.49 3.50 -5.40
N PRO A 12 10.28 3.03 -4.15
CA PRO A 12 8.96 2.56 -3.74
C PRO A 12 7.94 3.69 -3.93
N ASN A 13 6.82 3.39 -4.59
CA ASN A 13 5.70 4.34 -4.69
C ASN A 13 4.88 4.36 -3.39
N ASN A 14 5.54 4.63 -2.27
CA ASN A 14 4.95 4.75 -0.94
C ASN A 14 4.55 6.21 -0.61
N ASN A 15 4.25 6.99 -1.66
CA ASN A 15 3.97 8.42 -1.56
C ASN A 15 2.71 8.67 -0.73
N LEU A 16 2.87 9.37 0.40
CA LEU A 16 1.77 9.75 1.29
C LEU A 16 0.65 10.52 0.56
N LYS A 17 1.00 11.32 -0.45
CA LYS A 17 0.00 12.04 -1.27
C LYS A 17 -0.93 11.08 -2.02
N ASN A 18 -0.43 9.92 -2.44
CA ASN A 18 -1.25 8.91 -3.11
C ASN A 18 -2.20 8.22 -2.13
N LEU A 19 -1.70 7.87 -0.94
CA LEU A 19 -2.55 7.33 0.13
C LEU A 19 -3.65 8.32 0.52
N ASN A 20 -3.32 9.61 0.62
CA ASN A 20 -4.30 10.65 0.95
C ASN A 20 -5.40 10.77 -0.12
N LYS A 21 -5.00 10.82 -1.40
CA LYS A 21 -5.95 10.84 -2.52
C LYS A 21 -6.84 9.59 -2.53
N LEU A 22 -6.27 8.42 -2.24
CA LEU A 22 -7.02 7.17 -2.16
C LEU A 22 -8.03 7.20 -1.01
N GLY A 23 -7.64 7.65 0.19
CA GLY A 23 -8.54 7.81 1.32
C GLY A 23 -9.71 8.75 1.02
N HIS A 24 -9.46 9.90 0.38
CA HIS A 24 -10.52 10.80 -0.04
C HIS A 24 -11.45 10.20 -1.11
N ALA A 25 -10.91 9.40 -2.03
CA ALA A 25 -11.73 8.70 -3.02
C ALA A 25 -12.65 7.66 -2.34
N ILE A 26 -12.10 6.86 -1.41
CA ILE A 26 -12.87 5.88 -0.63
C ILE A 26 -13.96 6.59 0.18
N LYS A 27 -13.63 7.68 0.87
CA LYS A 27 -14.59 8.50 1.63
C LYS A 27 -15.75 9.01 0.78
N ARG A 28 -15.48 9.36 -0.47
CA ARG A 28 -16.49 9.84 -1.42
C ARG A 28 -17.37 8.70 -1.96
N ILE A 29 -16.78 7.56 -2.28
CA ILE A 29 -17.47 6.41 -2.87
C ILE A 29 -18.28 5.65 -1.81
N LYS A 30 -17.77 5.58 -0.57
CA LYS A 30 -18.33 4.80 0.55
C LYS A 30 -18.57 3.33 0.21
N PRO A 31 -17.57 2.59 -0.28
CA PRO A 31 -17.72 1.17 -0.52
C PRO A 31 -17.87 0.44 0.82
N ASN A 32 -18.63 -0.66 0.87
CA ASN A 32 -18.70 -1.49 2.08
C ASN A 32 -17.35 -2.17 2.39
N PHE A 33 -16.51 -2.39 1.37
CA PHE A 33 -15.27 -3.13 1.50
C PHE A 33 -14.16 -2.60 0.59
N VAL A 34 -12.94 -2.52 1.13
CA VAL A 34 -11.72 -2.15 0.41
C VAL A 34 -10.65 -3.21 0.69
N GLN A 35 -10.08 -3.77 -0.38
CA GLN A 35 -8.96 -4.72 -0.30
C GLN A 35 -7.68 -4.08 -0.84
N ILE A 36 -6.61 -4.13 -0.05
CA ILE A 36 -5.30 -3.62 -0.42
C ILE A 36 -4.35 -4.81 -0.54
N TYR A 37 -3.63 -4.88 -1.66
CA TYR A 37 -2.65 -5.93 -1.93
C TYR A 37 -1.26 -5.32 -2.08
N SER A 38 -0.26 -5.97 -1.47
CA SER A 38 1.14 -5.70 -1.81
C SER A 38 1.58 -6.68 -2.89
N ILE A 39 1.87 -6.16 -4.08
CA ILE A 39 2.53 -6.98 -5.11
C ILE A 39 4.04 -6.82 -4.99
N ALA A 40 4.74 -7.92 -4.76
CA ALA A 40 6.18 -7.96 -4.95
C ALA A 40 6.48 -8.12 -6.43
N ARG A 41 7.28 -7.23 -7.00
CA ARG A 41 7.87 -7.48 -8.33
C ARG A 41 8.98 -8.50 -8.14
N ILE A 42 8.90 -9.63 -8.82
CA ILE A 42 9.92 -10.68 -8.80
C ILE A 42 10.67 -10.63 -10.13
N PRO A 43 11.86 -10.01 -10.20
CA PRO A 43 12.83 -10.35 -11.24
C PRO A 43 13.31 -11.78 -10.97
N ALA A 44 13.54 -12.57 -12.03
CA ALA A 44 13.84 -14.00 -11.99
C ALA A 44 15.03 -14.45 -11.10
N GLU A 45 15.75 -13.52 -10.46
CA GLU A 45 16.96 -13.79 -9.68
C GLU A 45 17.05 -13.04 -8.32
N TYR A 46 16.00 -12.36 -7.82
CA TYR A 46 16.17 -11.47 -6.65
C TYR A 46 15.07 -11.50 -5.58
N PHE A 47 15.51 -11.18 -4.36
CA PHE A 47 14.74 -11.07 -3.11
C PHE A 47 13.40 -10.35 -3.29
N VAL A 48 12.35 -10.95 -2.70
CA VAL A 48 10.99 -10.43 -2.66
C VAL A 48 10.95 -9.22 -1.71
N TYR A 49 10.99 -8.00 -2.27
CA TYR A 49 10.68 -6.79 -1.52
C TYR A 49 9.16 -6.63 -1.43
N ALA A 50 8.53 -7.40 -0.55
CA ALA A 50 7.14 -7.19 -0.15
C ALA A 50 7.07 -6.13 0.96
N ILE A 51 5.93 -5.42 1.05
CA ILE A 51 5.66 -4.55 2.19
C ILE A 51 5.52 -5.42 3.44
N ASP A 52 6.29 -5.12 4.49
CA ASP A 52 6.19 -5.83 5.76
C ASP A 52 4.88 -5.54 6.50
N ASP A 53 4.48 -6.41 7.43
CA ASP A 53 3.19 -6.30 8.10
C ASP A 53 3.02 -5.01 8.92
N LYS A 54 4.12 -4.47 9.47
CA LYS A 54 4.09 -3.19 10.16
C LYS A 54 3.65 -2.08 9.20
N ARG A 55 4.26 -2.03 8.02
CA ARG A 55 3.94 -1.03 7.01
C ARG A 55 2.56 -1.24 6.41
N LYS A 56 2.06 -2.48 6.31
CA LYS A 56 0.65 -2.75 5.96
C LYS A 56 -0.30 -2.11 6.96
N SER A 57 -0.08 -2.31 8.26
CA SER A 57 -0.89 -1.70 9.31
C SER A 57 -0.84 -0.17 9.28
N GLU A 58 0.33 0.42 9.06
CA GLU A 58 0.45 1.87 8.92
C GLU A 58 -0.38 2.44 7.76
N ILE A 59 -0.42 1.72 6.62
CA ILE A 59 -1.22 2.12 5.46
C ILE A 59 -2.73 2.04 5.75
N VAL A 60 -3.18 0.94 6.36
CA VAL A 60 -4.60 0.75 6.72
C VAL A 60 -5.04 1.84 7.68
N ASN A 61 -4.31 2.01 8.79
CA ASN A 61 -4.63 3.02 9.81
C ASN A 61 -4.70 4.43 9.20
N TYR A 62 -3.74 4.78 8.33
CA TYR A 62 -3.75 6.09 7.68
C TYR A 62 -4.99 6.30 6.79
N ILE A 63 -5.41 5.28 6.04
CA ILE A 63 -6.58 5.40 5.16
C ILE A 63 -7.86 5.47 6.02
N GLU A 64 -7.97 4.66 7.07
CA GLU A 64 -9.08 4.70 8.02
C GLU A 64 -9.22 6.08 8.68
N GLU A 65 -8.11 6.69 9.11
CA GLU A 65 -8.07 8.04 9.66
C GLU A 65 -8.60 9.11 8.69
N VAL A 66 -8.39 8.94 7.38
CA VAL A 66 -8.90 9.87 6.35
C VAL A 66 -10.39 9.62 6.08
N VAL A 67 -10.79 8.35 5.99
CA VAL A 67 -12.16 7.92 5.65
C VAL A 67 -13.12 8.27 6.77
N GLN A 68 -12.79 7.93 8.03
CA GLN A 68 -13.61 8.17 9.22
C GLN A 68 -15.06 7.67 9.07
N ASP A 69 -15.22 6.46 8.53
CA ASP A 69 -16.53 5.84 8.27
C ASP A 69 -16.48 4.38 8.72
N ASN A 70 -17.25 4.04 9.76
CA ASN A 70 -17.26 2.70 10.36
C ASN A 70 -17.95 1.65 9.46
N ASP A 71 -18.70 2.08 8.45
CA ASP A 71 -19.37 1.19 7.49
C ASP A 71 -18.43 0.75 6.36
N VAL A 72 -17.24 1.36 6.27
CA VAL A 72 -16.20 1.04 5.28
C VAL A 72 -15.15 0.15 5.93
N GLN A 73 -15.14 -1.14 5.59
CA GLN A 73 -14.11 -2.06 6.07
C GLN A 73 -12.88 -2.05 5.15
N ILE A 74 -11.70 -1.81 5.69
CA ILE A 74 -10.43 -1.77 4.94
C ILE A 74 -9.53 -2.91 5.41
N ASN A 75 -9.17 -3.81 4.51
CA ASN A 75 -8.31 -4.95 4.82
C ASN A 75 -7.08 -4.96 3.92
N PHE A 76 -5.94 -5.35 4.48
CA PHE A 76 -4.70 -5.60 3.75
C PHE A 76 -4.41 -7.10 3.73
N TYR A 77 -4.16 -7.65 2.53
CA TYR A 77 -3.80 -9.05 2.30
C TYR A 77 -2.38 -9.17 1.74
#